data_AF-A0A4Y5YCL6-F1
#
_entry.id   AF-A0A4Y5YCL6-F1
#
_cell.length_a   1.000
_cell.length_b   1.000
_cell.length_c   1.000
_cell.angle_alpha   90.00
_cell.angle_beta   90.00
_cell.angle_gamma   90.00
#
_symmetry.space_group_name_H-M   'P 1'
#
loop_
_entity.id
_entity.type
_entity.pdbx_description
1 polymer ?
#
loop_
_entity_poly.entity_id
_entity_poly.type
_entity_poly.pdbx_seq_one_letter_code
_entity_poly.pdbx_strand_id
1 'polypeptide(L)'
;MNKHPHDFNNYHDVNEDITETLRPSQVKSDDNPSQVETTKNPSLNIEDNHENDSDNETLQRRDLIVYNLYYKRNLKSNEFINHLISVIPTSTDTIMKDIASLKSPETFKKHKNRVKQSLINRGERKAELMLQGTKAINEAMEKSIKFDSDMLVDLSIRYECNPRQIVDEIIRYKKISTQVAIKKNKKQKLPVMRALVKCAKLNIKY
;
A
#
# COMPACT_ATOMS: atom_id res chain seq x y z
N MET A 1 -3.35 13.97 31.70
CA MET A 1 -2.40 13.19 30.90
C MET A 1 -3.19 12.47 29.81
N ASN A 2 -3.24 13.01 28.60
CA ASN A 2 -3.88 12.34 27.46
C ASN A 2 -2.80 11.58 26.69
N LYS A 3 -2.85 10.25 26.73
CA LYS A 3 -2.07 9.38 25.84
C LYS A 3 -2.82 9.28 24.53
N HIS A 4 -2.37 10.00 23.50
CA HIS A 4 -2.82 9.79 22.14
C HIS A 4 -2.19 8.48 21.63
N PRO A 5 -2.95 7.52 21.09
CA PRO A 5 -2.35 6.39 20.38
C PRO A 5 -1.59 6.94 19.17
N HIS A 6 -0.33 6.51 19.03
CA HIS A 6 0.55 6.94 17.93
C HIS A 6 -0.06 6.54 16.59
N ASP A 7 -0.51 7.54 15.84
CA ASP A 7 -1.03 7.37 14.50
C ASP A 7 0.15 7.25 13.51
N PHE A 8 0.27 6.08 12.87
CA PHE A 8 1.30 5.78 11.87
C PHE A 8 1.19 6.67 10.61
N ASN A 9 0.13 7.46 10.50
CA ASN A 9 -0.16 8.31 9.34
C ASN A 9 0.74 9.56 9.22
N ASN A 10 1.54 9.91 10.23
CA ASN A 10 2.23 11.22 10.25
C ASN A 10 3.67 11.23 9.70
N TYR A 11 4.11 10.16 9.04
CA TYR A 11 5.41 10.15 8.35
C TYR A 11 5.22 10.53 6.87
N HIS A 12 5.27 11.85 6.61
CA HIS A 12 5.26 12.42 5.27
C HIS A 12 6.52 12.08 4.47
N ASP A 13 6.25 11.66 3.23
CA ASP A 13 7.02 11.77 1.99
C ASP A 13 8.55 11.70 2.01
N VAL A 14 9.06 10.59 1.45
CA VAL A 14 10.10 10.67 0.42
C VAL A 14 9.70 9.74 -0.72
N ASN A 15 9.61 10.30 -1.92
CA ASN A 15 9.37 9.60 -3.18
C ASN A 15 10.29 8.37 -3.33
N GLU A 16 9.72 7.19 -3.54
CA GLU A 16 10.47 6.07 -4.11
C GLU A 16 9.63 5.40 -5.20
N ASP A 17 10.07 5.62 -6.45
CA ASP A 17 9.80 4.76 -7.59
C ASP A 17 10.39 3.38 -7.28
N ILE A 18 9.53 2.44 -6.86
CA ILE A 18 9.88 1.02 -6.84
C ILE A 18 9.43 0.43 -8.17
N THR A 19 10.20 0.65 -9.22
CA THR A 19 10.16 -0.22 -10.39
C THR A 19 11.00 -1.45 -10.10
N GLU A 20 10.37 -2.52 -9.63
CA GLU A 20 10.96 -3.86 -9.67
C GLU A 20 10.00 -4.85 -10.33
N THR A 21 10.23 -5.00 -11.63
CA THR A 21 9.95 -6.10 -12.54
C THR A 21 9.30 -7.36 -11.93
N LEU A 22 7.98 -7.49 -12.08
CA LEU A 22 7.27 -8.76 -11.94
C LEU A 22 7.59 -9.66 -13.15
N ARG A 23 8.34 -10.74 -12.92
CA ARG A 23 8.44 -11.87 -13.85
C ARG A 23 7.47 -12.96 -13.38
N PRO A 24 6.52 -13.42 -14.21
CA PRO A 24 5.62 -14.50 -13.82
C PRO A 24 6.32 -15.86 -14.00
N SER A 25 6.42 -16.63 -12.91
CA SER A 25 6.79 -18.05 -12.97
C SER A 25 5.58 -18.87 -13.43
N GLN A 26 5.78 -19.64 -14.50
CA GLN A 26 4.80 -20.56 -15.07
C GLN A 26 4.51 -21.71 -14.11
N VAL A 27 3.21 -21.93 -13.83
CA VAL A 27 2.66 -23.12 -13.20
C VAL A 27 2.56 -24.21 -14.27
N LYS A 28 3.17 -25.37 -14.02
CA LYS A 28 2.84 -26.62 -14.72
C LYS A 28 1.80 -27.36 -13.89
N SER A 29 0.68 -27.63 -14.52
CA SER A 29 -0.40 -28.51 -14.11
C SER A 29 0.06 -29.97 -14.25
N ASP A 30 -0.38 -30.83 -13.33
CA ASP A 30 -0.69 -32.24 -13.63
C ASP A 30 -1.89 -32.67 -12.76
N ASP A 31 -2.78 -33.42 -13.41
CA ASP A 31 -4.15 -33.78 -13.05
C ASP A 31 -4.26 -34.89 -11.96
N ASN A 32 -5.09 -34.60 -10.93
CA ASN A 32 -6.22 -35.39 -10.35
C ASN A 32 -6.09 -36.90 -9.94
N PRO A 33 -7.05 -37.49 -9.19
CA PRO A 33 -7.72 -37.11 -7.93
C PRO A 33 -7.86 -38.31 -6.93
N SER A 34 -8.22 -38.12 -5.64
CA SER A 34 -9.26 -38.93 -4.94
C SER A 34 -9.49 -38.62 -3.45
N GLN A 35 -10.77 -38.37 -3.14
CA GLN A 35 -11.61 -38.84 -2.02
C GLN A 35 -11.14 -38.79 -0.54
N VAL A 36 -11.72 -37.80 0.16
CA VAL A 36 -12.49 -37.85 1.43
C VAL A 36 -12.52 -39.19 2.20
N GLU A 37 -11.91 -39.22 3.39
CA GLU A 37 -12.43 -39.96 4.55
C GLU A 37 -12.20 -39.18 5.85
N THR A 38 -13.30 -38.97 6.58
CA THR A 38 -13.38 -38.30 7.88
C THR A 38 -13.41 -39.36 8.97
N THR A 39 -12.38 -39.46 9.83
CA THR A 39 -12.49 -40.24 11.09
C THR A 39 -11.67 -39.64 12.25
N LYS A 40 -12.39 -39.08 13.22
CA LYS A 40 -12.22 -39.03 14.70
C LYS A 40 -10.81 -38.87 15.34
N ASN A 41 -10.68 -37.75 16.09
CA ASN A 41 -9.86 -37.45 17.29
C ASN A 41 -9.61 -38.66 18.26
N PRO A 42 -8.61 -38.67 19.19
CA PRO A 42 -8.14 -37.50 19.97
C PRO A 42 -6.67 -37.49 20.44
N SER A 43 -6.34 -36.45 21.23
CA SER A 43 -5.21 -36.35 22.19
C SER A 43 -3.97 -35.64 21.67
N LEU A 44 -3.87 -34.34 21.91
CA LEU A 44 -2.60 -33.69 22.23
C LEU A 44 -2.87 -32.59 23.26
N ASN A 45 -2.67 -32.97 24.52
CA ASN A 45 -2.24 -32.05 25.56
C ASN A 45 -0.94 -31.39 25.06
N ILE A 46 -1.00 -30.10 24.78
CA ILE A 46 0.17 -29.24 24.87
C ILE A 46 -0.30 -27.99 25.61
N GLU A 47 -0.13 -28.03 26.92
CA GLU A 47 0.14 -26.83 27.69
C GLU A 47 1.42 -26.20 27.10
N ASP A 48 1.25 -25.22 26.23
CA ASP A 48 2.29 -24.23 25.95
C ASP A 48 1.66 -22.83 26.05
N ASN A 49 1.12 -22.56 27.25
CA ASN A 49 0.82 -21.22 27.69
C ASN A 49 2.13 -20.54 28.11
N HIS A 50 2.93 -20.15 27.12
CA HIS A 50 3.86 -19.03 27.25
C HIS A 50 3.75 -18.17 26.00
N GLU A 51 2.59 -17.54 25.87
CA GLU A 51 2.45 -16.33 25.07
C GLU A 51 3.49 -15.32 25.56
N ASN A 52 4.55 -15.16 24.77
CA ASN A 52 5.46 -14.04 24.85
C ASN A 52 4.66 -12.78 24.46
N ASP A 53 3.91 -12.25 25.42
CA ASP A 53 3.32 -10.91 25.40
C ASP A 53 4.46 -9.89 25.47
N SER A 54 5.21 -9.77 24.36
CA SER A 54 5.97 -8.55 24.13
C SER A 54 4.94 -7.44 23.94
N ASP A 55 4.92 -6.50 24.87
CA ASP A 55 4.08 -5.29 24.80
C ASP A 55 4.03 -4.75 23.37
N ASN A 56 2.84 -4.45 22.87
CA ASN A 56 2.61 -3.98 21.50
C ASN A 56 3.56 -2.83 21.10
N GLU A 57 3.90 -1.96 22.07
CA GLU A 57 4.88 -0.88 21.90
C GLU A 57 6.29 -1.38 21.56
N THR A 58 6.75 -2.47 22.20
CA THR A 58 8.06 -3.08 21.92
C THR A 58 8.07 -3.73 20.54
N LEU A 59 6.97 -4.37 20.14
CA LEU A 59 6.84 -4.93 18.79
C LEU A 59 6.92 -3.84 17.72
N GLN A 60 6.18 -2.75 17.90
CA GLN A 60 6.18 -1.61 16.98
C GLN A 60 7.55 -0.93 16.91
N ARG A 61 8.23 -0.76 18.05
CA ARG A 61 9.57 -0.16 18.08
C ARG A 61 10.60 -1.01 17.34
N ARG A 62 10.54 -2.34 17.49
CA ARG A 62 11.39 -3.28 16.73
C ARG A 62 11.09 -3.28 15.24
N ASP A 63 9.81 -3.24 14.86
CA ASP A 63 9.40 -3.07 13.46
C ASP A 63 9.99 -1.78 12.87
N LEU A 64 9.96 -0.68 13.64
CA LEU A 64 10.53 0.61 13.23
C LEU A 64 12.07 0.56 13.07
N ILE A 65 12.77 -0.15 13.94
CA ILE A 65 14.22 -0.39 13.79
C ILE A 65 14.51 -1.16 12.49
N VAL A 66 13.76 -2.23 12.23
CA VAL A 66 13.93 -3.05 11.01
C VAL A 66 13.59 -2.23 9.76
N TYR A 67 12.53 -1.42 9.79
CA TYR A 67 12.20 -0.51 8.70
C TYR A 67 13.34 0.47 8.40
N ASN A 68 13.88 1.12 9.42
CA ASN A 68 14.97 2.08 9.26
C ASN A 68 16.26 1.41 8.75
N LEU A 69 16.51 0.15 9.12
CA LEU A 69 17.66 -0.60 8.63
C LEU A 69 17.64 -0.73 7.10
N TYR A 70 16.47 -0.97 6.51
CA TYR A 70 16.31 -1.04 5.06
C TYR A 70 16.31 0.36 4.41
N TYR A 71 15.60 1.31 5.03
CA TYR A 71 15.46 2.67 4.49
C TYR A 71 16.77 3.48 4.52
N LYS A 72 17.62 3.25 5.53
CA LYS A 72 18.89 3.95 5.74
C LYS A 72 20.10 3.02 5.61
N ARG A 73 20.04 2.07 4.68
CA ARG A 73 21.09 1.04 4.46
C ARG A 73 22.52 1.58 4.23
N ASN A 74 22.65 2.86 3.85
CA ASN A 74 23.93 3.49 3.55
C ASN A 74 24.61 4.11 4.80
N LEU A 75 23.92 4.18 5.94
CA LEU A 75 24.50 4.74 7.16
C LEU A 75 25.50 3.76 7.78
N LYS A 76 26.62 4.30 8.30
CA LYS A 76 27.53 3.52 9.14
C LYS A 76 26.84 3.18 10.46
N SER A 77 27.28 2.13 11.16
CA SER A 77 26.63 1.64 12.39
C SER A 77 26.41 2.73 13.45
N ASN A 78 27.40 3.60 13.68
CA ASN A 78 27.27 4.69 14.66
C ASN A 78 26.27 5.76 14.21
N GLU A 79 26.26 6.10 12.92
CA GLU A 79 25.32 7.06 12.34
C GLU A 79 23.90 6.50 12.36
N PHE A 80 23.75 5.20 12.12
CA PHE A 80 22.47 4.50 12.20
C PHE A 80 21.91 4.50 13.63
N ILE A 81 22.74 4.23 14.63
CA ILE A 81 22.32 4.30 16.05
C ILE A 81 21.89 5.71 16.42
N ASN A 82 22.67 6.73 16.04
CA ASN A 82 22.32 8.14 16.27
C ASN A 82 21.00 8.51 15.58
N HIS A 83 20.79 8.03 14.35
CA HIS A 83 19.53 8.19 13.63
C HIS A 83 18.37 7.55 14.40
N LEU A 84 18.52 6.31 14.87
CA LEU A 84 17.49 5.63 15.67
C LEU A 84 17.15 6.40 16.95
N ILE A 85 18.15 6.92 17.67
CA ILE A 85 17.94 7.73 18.89
C ILE A 85 17.15 9.01 18.56
N SER A 86 17.36 9.60 17.38
CA SER A 86 16.65 10.82 16.99
C SER A 86 15.19 10.59 16.58
N VAL A 87 14.84 9.41 16.07
CA VAL A 87 13.50 9.11 15.53
C VAL A 87 12.64 8.25 16.45
N ILE A 88 13.25 7.50 17.36
CA ILE A 88 12.54 6.65 18.31
C ILE A 88 12.51 7.37 19.67
N PRO A 89 11.33 7.81 20.17
CA PRO A 89 11.22 8.54 21.43
C PRO A 89 11.36 7.58 22.63
N THR A 90 12.54 7.00 22.82
CA THR A 90 12.83 6.04 23.90
C THR A 90 14.31 6.12 24.27
N SER A 91 14.67 5.68 25.49
CA SER A 91 16.06 5.68 25.94
C SER A 91 16.97 4.87 25.02
N THR A 92 18.21 5.33 24.86
CA THR A 92 19.25 4.64 24.10
C THR A 92 19.44 3.20 24.57
N ASP A 93 19.41 2.95 25.88
CA ASP A 93 19.53 1.60 26.44
C ASP A 93 18.42 0.66 25.95
N THR A 94 17.19 1.17 25.81
CA THR A 94 16.07 0.37 25.30
C THR A 94 16.23 0.06 23.82
N ILE A 95 16.66 1.06 23.03
CA ILE A 95 16.97 0.87 21.61
C ILE A 95 18.06 -0.20 21.45
N MET A 96 19.12 -0.15 22.27
CA MET A 96 20.21 -1.13 22.23
C MET A 96 19.75 -2.53 22.64
N LYS A 97 18.86 -2.65 23.64
CA LYS A 97 18.22 -3.94 24.00
C LYS A 97 17.40 -4.51 22.84
N ASP A 98 16.64 -3.67 22.14
CA ASP A 98 15.86 -4.11 21.00
C ASP A 98 16.73 -4.54 19.82
N ILE A 99 17.81 -3.79 19.52
CA ILE A 99 18.81 -4.19 18.53
C ILE A 99 19.44 -5.53 18.91
N ALA A 100 19.77 -5.74 20.19
CA ALA A 100 20.33 -7.01 20.66
C ALA A 100 19.34 -8.17 20.43
N SER A 101 18.05 -7.97 20.69
CA SER A 101 17.01 -8.99 20.43
C SER A 101 16.87 -9.32 18.94
N LEU A 102 17.07 -8.33 18.06
CA LEU A 102 16.99 -8.47 16.61
C LEU A 102 18.23 -9.17 16.02
N LYS A 103 19.27 -9.47 16.80
CA LYS A 103 20.41 -10.29 16.33
C LYS A 103 20.03 -11.76 16.10
N SER A 104 18.96 -12.23 16.75
CA SER A 104 18.42 -13.56 16.50
C SER A 104 17.80 -13.65 15.10
N PRO A 105 18.20 -14.62 14.25
CA PRO A 105 17.64 -14.77 12.91
C PRO A 105 16.12 -14.93 12.89
N GLU A 106 15.56 -15.69 13.84
CA GLU A 106 14.12 -15.94 13.91
C GLU A 106 13.33 -14.68 14.28
N THR A 107 13.82 -13.94 15.29
CA THR A 107 13.22 -12.67 15.71
C THR A 107 13.29 -11.64 14.57
N PHE A 108 14.44 -11.53 13.91
CA PHE A 108 14.60 -10.63 12.76
C PHE A 108 13.66 -10.98 11.62
N LYS A 109 13.53 -12.27 11.27
CA LYS A 109 12.64 -12.74 10.20
C LYS A 109 11.18 -12.41 10.49
N LYS A 110 10.72 -12.57 11.74
CA LYS A 110 9.36 -12.21 12.16
C LYS A 110 9.08 -10.72 11.94
N HIS A 111 9.97 -9.85 12.43
CA HIS A 111 9.81 -8.39 12.27
C HIS A 111 9.96 -7.94 10.82
N LYS A 112 10.89 -8.54 10.06
CA LYS A 112 11.03 -8.28 8.63
C LYS A 112 9.75 -8.60 7.86
N ASN A 113 9.10 -9.73 8.15
CA ASN A 113 7.83 -10.09 7.51
C ASN A 113 6.71 -9.12 7.87
N ARG A 114 6.62 -8.69 9.13
CA ARG A 114 5.66 -7.67 9.58
C ARG A 114 5.85 -6.34 8.86
N VAL A 115 7.09 -5.85 8.78
CA VAL A 115 7.44 -4.61 8.07
C VAL A 115 7.10 -4.75 6.58
N LYS A 116 7.44 -5.87 5.94
CA LYS A 116 7.09 -6.13 4.54
C LYS A 116 5.57 -6.07 4.32
N GLN A 117 4.79 -6.72 5.18
CA GLN A 117 3.33 -6.71 5.06
C GLN A 117 2.76 -5.31 5.30
N SER A 118 3.28 -4.57 6.28
CA SER A 118 2.87 -3.19 6.53
C SER A 118 3.13 -2.28 5.32
N LEU A 119 4.27 -2.44 4.65
CA LEU A 119 4.60 -1.71 3.43
C LEU A 119 3.66 -2.04 2.27
N ILE A 120 3.33 -3.33 2.09
CA ILE A 120 2.35 -3.77 1.08
C ILE A 120 1.00 -3.13 1.34
N ASN A 121 0.48 -3.25 2.57
CA ASN A 121 -0.81 -2.68 2.95
C ASN A 121 -0.84 -1.15 2.76
N ARG A 122 0.26 -0.45 3.05
CA ARG A 122 0.39 1.00 2.80
C ARG A 122 0.33 1.31 1.30
N GLY A 123 1.01 0.52 0.47
CA GLY A 123 0.97 0.65 -0.98
C GLY A 123 -0.43 0.43 -1.56
N GLU A 124 -1.12 -0.62 -1.09
CA GLU A 124 -2.49 -0.94 -1.48
C GLU A 124 -3.46 0.17 -1.09
N ARG A 125 -3.38 0.66 0.16
CA ARG A 125 -4.19 1.81 0.62
C ARG A 125 -3.94 3.04 -0.24
N LYS A 126 -2.68 3.36 -0.56
CA LYS A 126 -2.35 4.53 -1.40
C LYS A 126 -2.95 4.39 -2.79
N ALA A 127 -2.86 3.21 -3.41
CA ALA A 127 -3.46 2.94 -4.70
C ALA A 127 -4.99 3.05 -4.66
N GLU A 128 -5.62 2.57 -3.59
CA GLU A 128 -7.05 2.70 -3.38
C GLU A 128 -7.48 4.17 -3.23
N LEU A 129 -6.79 4.96 -2.40
CA LEU A 129 -7.05 6.38 -2.23
C LEU A 129 -6.88 7.16 -3.54
N MET A 130 -5.87 6.84 -4.35
CA MET A 130 -5.70 7.45 -5.67
C MET A 130 -6.88 7.14 -6.61
N LEU A 131 -7.38 5.91 -6.59
CA LEU A 131 -8.54 5.51 -7.39
C LEU A 131 -9.82 6.23 -6.93
N GLN A 132 -10.02 6.31 -5.60
CA GLN A 132 -11.15 7.04 -5.01
C GLN A 132 -11.09 8.54 -5.34
N GLY A 133 -9.90 9.15 -5.22
CA GLY A 133 -9.69 10.56 -5.57
C GLY A 133 -9.97 10.83 -7.04
N THR A 134 -9.51 9.95 -7.94
CA THR A 134 -9.82 10.06 -9.38
C THR A 134 -11.33 9.99 -9.64
N LYS A 135 -12.04 9.06 -8.99
CA LYS A 135 -13.51 8.96 -9.11
C LYS A 135 -14.20 10.23 -8.61
N ALA A 136 -13.81 10.74 -7.45
CA ALA A 136 -14.38 11.95 -6.88
C ALA A 136 -14.18 13.18 -7.77
N ILE A 137 -12.98 13.33 -8.36
CA ILE A 137 -12.67 14.40 -9.33
C ILE A 137 -13.56 14.26 -10.57
N ASN A 138 -13.66 13.06 -11.12
CA ASN A 138 -14.48 12.80 -12.32
C ASN A 138 -15.96 13.08 -12.06
N GLU A 139 -16.51 12.67 -10.91
CA GLU A 139 -17.88 12.95 -10.51
C GLU A 139 -18.13 14.45 -10.32
N ALA A 140 -17.19 15.17 -9.70
CA ALA A 140 -17.28 16.62 -9.54
C ALA A 140 -17.23 17.34 -10.90
N MET A 141 -16.42 16.84 -11.83
CA MET A 141 -16.35 17.34 -13.21
C MET A 141 -17.65 17.07 -13.99
N GLU A 142 -18.27 15.89 -13.84
CA GLU A 142 -19.57 15.57 -14.44
C GLU A 142 -20.68 16.48 -13.93
N LYS A 143 -20.64 16.82 -12.63
CA LYS A 143 -21.54 17.77 -11.98
C LYS A 143 -21.18 19.23 -12.25
N SER A 144 -20.15 19.50 -13.06
CA SER A 144 -19.67 20.86 -13.39
C SER A 144 -19.33 21.70 -12.15
N ILE A 145 -18.83 21.06 -11.09
CA ILE A 145 -18.36 21.74 -9.87
C ILE A 145 -17.09 22.54 -10.20
N LYS A 146 -17.01 23.77 -9.69
CA LYS A 146 -15.81 24.60 -9.81
C LYS A 146 -14.77 24.18 -8.78
N PHE A 147 -13.56 23.90 -9.22
CA PHE A 147 -12.41 23.62 -8.35
C PHE A 147 -11.74 24.93 -7.96
N ASP A 148 -11.94 25.38 -6.73
CA ASP A 148 -11.18 26.47 -6.12
C ASP A 148 -9.97 25.94 -5.33
N SER A 149 -9.17 26.86 -4.79
CA SER A 149 -7.95 26.50 -4.05
C SER A 149 -8.26 25.61 -2.83
N ASP A 150 -9.32 25.92 -2.09
CA ASP A 150 -9.67 25.22 -0.86
C ASP A 150 -10.14 23.79 -1.16
N MET A 151 -10.93 23.60 -2.22
CA MET A 151 -11.34 22.27 -2.66
C MET A 151 -10.15 21.42 -3.13
N LEU A 152 -9.17 22.02 -3.80
CA LEU A 152 -7.94 21.30 -4.19
C LEU A 152 -7.14 20.85 -2.96
N VAL A 153 -7.07 21.69 -1.93
CA VAL A 153 -6.41 21.34 -0.66
C VAL A 153 -7.20 20.23 0.07
N ASP A 154 -8.51 20.35 0.20
CA ASP A 154 -9.36 19.33 0.84
C ASP A 154 -9.24 17.96 0.16
N LEU A 155 -9.30 17.94 -1.18
CA LEU A 155 -9.11 16.71 -1.95
C LEU A 155 -7.70 16.13 -1.77
N SER A 156 -6.67 16.99 -1.68
CA SER A 156 -5.28 16.57 -1.51
C SER A 156 -5.05 15.90 -0.16
N ILE A 157 -5.66 16.45 0.89
CA ILE A 157 -5.59 15.90 2.24
C ILE A 157 -6.40 14.59 2.30
N ARG A 158 -7.63 14.59 1.79
CA ARG A 158 -8.55 13.44 1.87
C ARG A 158 -8.01 12.20 1.15
N TYR A 159 -7.34 12.38 0.03
CA TYR A 159 -6.84 11.29 -0.80
C TYR A 159 -5.31 11.13 -0.73
N GLU A 160 -4.65 11.76 0.25
CA GLU A 160 -3.21 11.68 0.49
C GLU A 160 -2.38 11.89 -0.80
N CYS A 161 -2.74 12.91 -1.58
CA CYS A 161 -2.14 13.19 -2.88
C CYS A 161 -1.70 14.65 -3.00
N ASN A 162 -0.82 14.97 -3.95
CA ASN A 162 -0.37 16.34 -4.16
C ASN A 162 -1.44 17.14 -4.94
N PRO A 163 -1.73 18.41 -4.59
CA PRO A 163 -2.63 19.27 -5.38
C PRO A 163 -2.33 19.28 -6.89
N ARG A 164 -1.05 19.17 -7.27
CA ARG A 164 -0.64 19.04 -8.68
C ARG A 164 -1.26 17.82 -9.37
N GLN A 165 -1.31 16.67 -8.69
CA GLN A 165 -1.87 15.44 -9.25
C GLN A 165 -3.37 15.57 -9.50
N ILE A 166 -4.09 16.32 -8.63
CA ILE A 166 -5.51 16.62 -8.80
C ILE A 166 -5.71 17.50 -10.04
N VAL A 167 -4.90 18.54 -10.21
CA VAL A 167 -4.94 19.42 -11.39
C VAL A 167 -4.67 18.64 -12.67
N ASP A 168 -3.67 17.76 -12.67
CA ASP A 168 -3.34 16.91 -13.81
C ASP A 168 -4.52 15.98 -14.19
N GLU A 169 -5.24 15.45 -13.19
CA GLU A 169 -6.44 14.64 -13.42
C GLU A 169 -7.59 15.45 -14.01
N ILE A 170 -7.83 16.67 -13.51
CA ILE A 170 -8.84 17.59 -14.08
C ILE A 170 -8.54 17.89 -15.55
N ILE A 171 -7.28 18.18 -15.88
CA ILE A 171 -6.84 18.43 -17.26
C ILE A 171 -7.03 17.19 -18.12
N ARG A 172 -6.67 16.00 -17.60
CA ARG A 172 -6.84 14.71 -18.28
C ARG A 172 -8.31 14.44 -18.58
N TYR A 173 -9.20 14.62 -17.61
CA TYR A 173 -10.64 14.46 -17.78
C TYR A 173 -11.17 15.39 -18.88
N LYS A 174 -10.81 16.69 -18.83
CA LYS A 174 -11.21 17.67 -19.87
C LYS A 174 -10.75 17.25 -21.27
N LYS A 175 -9.51 16.77 -21.42
CA LYS A 175 -8.98 16.28 -22.70
C LYS A 175 -9.78 15.08 -23.21
N ILE A 176 -10.05 14.10 -22.35
CA ILE A 176 -10.81 12.89 -22.70
C ILE A 176 -12.25 13.26 -23.09
N SER A 177 -12.92 14.10 -22.29
CA SER A 177 -14.28 14.57 -22.56
C SER A 177 -14.38 15.27 -23.92
N THR A 178 -13.43 16.16 -24.24
CA THR A 178 -13.35 16.82 -25.55
C THR A 178 -13.11 15.81 -26.68
N GLN A 179 -12.22 14.84 -26.52
CA GLN A 179 -12.01 13.79 -27.53
C GLN A 179 -13.26 12.94 -27.74
N VAL A 180 -13.99 12.61 -26.68
CA VAL A 180 -15.27 11.88 -26.76
C VAL A 180 -16.31 12.73 -27.48
N ALA A 181 -16.42 14.03 -27.18
CA ALA A 181 -17.31 14.95 -27.88
C ALA A 181 -16.98 15.06 -29.37
N ILE A 182 -15.70 15.21 -29.73
CA ILE A 182 -15.23 15.22 -31.13
C ILE A 182 -15.59 13.90 -31.84
N LYS A 183 -15.38 12.74 -31.18
CA LYS A 183 -15.76 11.43 -31.74
C LYS A 183 -17.27 11.26 -31.88
N LYS A 184 -18.08 11.80 -30.95
CA LYS A 184 -19.54 11.85 -31.07
C LYS A 184 -19.99 12.75 -32.22
N ASN A 185 -19.30 13.86 -32.49
CA ASN A 185 -19.63 14.75 -33.60
C ASN A 185 -19.13 14.20 -34.96
N LYS A 186 -18.09 13.36 -34.97
CA LYS A 186 -17.62 12.61 -36.14
C LYS A 186 -18.46 11.35 -36.46
N LYS A 187 -19.64 11.19 -35.85
CA LYS A 187 -20.62 10.12 -36.10
C LYS A 187 -21.24 10.08 -37.52
N GLN A 188 -20.60 10.70 -38.52
CA GLN A 188 -20.85 10.38 -39.93
C GLN A 188 -20.18 9.06 -40.40
N LYS A 189 -19.36 8.38 -39.57
CA LYS A 189 -18.66 7.11 -39.95
C LYS A 189 -18.79 5.98 -38.90
N LEU A 190 -20.02 5.63 -38.50
CA LEU A 190 -20.35 4.79 -37.33
C LEU A 190 -20.35 3.24 -37.43
N PRO A 191 -20.35 2.54 -38.57
CA PRO A 191 -20.53 1.08 -38.55
C PRO A 191 -19.35 0.32 -37.95
N VAL A 192 -18.13 0.69 -38.34
CA VAL A 192 -16.91 -0.08 -38.02
C VAL A 192 -16.52 0.04 -36.54
N MET A 193 -16.66 1.22 -35.95
CA MET A 193 -16.33 1.44 -34.53
C MET A 193 -17.32 0.75 -33.58
N ARG A 194 -18.60 0.63 -33.96
CA ARG A 194 -19.58 -0.16 -33.17
C ARG A 194 -19.25 -1.65 -33.19
N ALA A 195 -18.77 -2.17 -34.33
CA ALA A 195 -18.32 -3.55 -34.44
C ALA A 195 -17.09 -3.83 -33.56
N LEU A 196 -16.09 -2.95 -33.59
CA LEU A 196 -14.87 -3.10 -32.78
C LEU A 196 -15.15 -3.04 -31.27
N VAL A 197 -16.03 -2.15 -30.82
CA VAL A 197 -16.43 -2.07 -29.40
C VAL A 197 -17.25 -3.30 -28.97
N LYS A 198 -18.06 -3.89 -29.85
CA LYS A 198 -18.75 -5.16 -29.58
C LYS A 198 -17.77 -6.32 -29.46
N CYS A 199 -16.76 -6.41 -30.34
CA CYS A 199 -15.73 -7.44 -30.27
C CYS A 199 -14.87 -7.31 -29.01
N ALA A 200 -14.47 -6.09 -28.63
CA ALA A 200 -13.69 -5.85 -27.41
C ALA A 200 -14.46 -6.20 -26.13
N LYS A 201 -15.79 -5.98 -26.08
CA LYS A 201 -16.63 -6.38 -24.94
C LYS A 201 -16.80 -7.89 -24.79
N LEU A 202 -16.65 -8.66 -25.87
CA LEU A 202 -16.72 -10.13 -25.82
C LEU A 202 -15.43 -10.76 -25.30
N ASN A 203 -14.27 -10.12 -25.51
CA ASN A 203 -12.97 -10.58 -24.98
C ASN A 203 -12.73 -10.27 -23.49
N ILE A 204 -13.60 -9.49 -22.84
CA ILE A 204 -13.51 -9.19 -21.39
C ILE A 204 -14.24 -10.27 -20.56
N LYS A 205 -14.92 -11.23 -21.20
CA LYS A 205 -15.73 -12.27 -20.55
C LYS A 205 -15.10 -13.67 -20.49
N TYR A 206 -13.83 -13.82 -20.86
CA TYR A 206 -13.06 -15.07 -20.72
C TYR A 206 -11.75 -14.81 -19.98
#